data_AF-A0A958KAM9-F1
#
_entry.id   AF-A0A958KAM9-F1
#
_cell.length_a   1.000
_cell.length_b   1.000
_cell.length_c   1.000
_cell.angle_alpha   90.00
_cell.angle_beta   90.00
_cell.angle_gamma   90.00
#
_symmetry.space_group_name_H-M   'P 1'
#
loop_
_entity.id
_entity.type
_entity.pdbx_description
1 polymer ?
#
loop_
_entity_poly.entity_id
_entity_poly.type
_entity_poly.pdbx_seq_one_letter_code
_entity_poly.pdbx_strand_id
1 'polypeptide(L)' 'MGNPLKYPKLRWPIELRIESTGDQRFLLIRDPVGITRDPLLLVPDVAPIIATFEGALSVEDIVK' A
#
# COMPACT_ATOMS: atom_id res chain seq x y z
N MET A 1 -18.92 -15.25 -6.63
CA MET A 1 -18.27 -14.27 -5.72
C MET A 1 -17.51 -13.28 -6.59
N GLY A 2 -17.66 -11.97 -6.39
CA GLY A 2 -16.93 -10.96 -7.16
C GLY A 2 -15.44 -10.93 -6.81
N ASN A 3 -14.60 -10.36 -7.68
CA ASN A 3 -13.16 -10.16 -7.39
C ASN A 3 -13.02 -9.09 -6.28
N PRO A 4 -12.56 -9.45 -5.07
CA PRO A 4 -12.42 -8.49 -3.97
C PRO A 4 -11.33 -7.44 -4.20
N LEU A 5 -10.43 -7.68 -5.17
CA LEU A 5 -9.35 -6.76 -5.53
C LEU A 5 -9.76 -5.75 -6.61
N LYS A 6 -11.01 -5.83 -7.12
CA LYS A 6 -11.48 -4.92 -8.18
C LYS A 6 -11.44 -3.46 -7.75
N TYR A 7 -11.76 -3.17 -6.49
CA TYR A 7 -11.73 -1.84 -5.88
C TYR A 7 -10.81 -1.90 -4.65
N PRO A 8 -9.48 -1.76 -4.85
CA PRO A 8 -8.53 -1.98 -3.78
C PRO A 8 -8.71 -0.96 -2.65
N LYS A 9 -8.62 -1.46 -1.42
CA LYS A 9 -8.73 -0.65 -0.20
C LYS A 9 -7.71 -1.09 0.83
N LEU A 10 -7.01 -0.13 1.42
CA LEU A 10 -6.15 -0.39 2.57
C LEU A 10 -7.00 -0.70 3.80
N ARG A 11 -6.60 -1.75 4.52
CA ARG A 11 -7.09 -2.05 5.86
C ARG A 11 -6.77 -0.92 6.83
N TRP A 12 -7.62 -0.74 7.84
CA TRP A 12 -7.36 0.18 8.95
C TRP A 12 -7.22 -0.61 10.26
N PRO A 13 -6.25 -0.27 11.13
CA PRO A 13 -5.14 0.66 10.90
C PRO A 13 -4.03 0.03 10.04
N ILE A 14 -3.34 0.86 9.26
CA ILE A 14 -2.11 0.52 8.55
C ILE A 14 -1.10 1.65 8.76
N GLU A 15 0.17 1.31 8.95
CA GLU A 15 1.26 2.27 9.07
C GLU A 15 2.00 2.36 7.74
N LEU A 16 2.20 3.59 7.25
CA LEU A 16 2.91 3.91 6.01
C LEU A 16 3.99 4.94 6.33
N ARG A 17 5.25 4.63 6.01
CA ARG A 17 6.37 5.54 6.26
C ARG A 17 7.43 5.45 5.16
N ILE A 18 8.04 6.57 4.79
CA ILE A 18 9.27 6.56 3.99
C ILE A 18 10.46 6.37 4.93
N GLU A 19 11.25 5.35 4.67
CA GLU A 19 12.48 5.02 5.40
C GLU A 19 13.66 5.11 4.43
N SER A 20 14.88 5.21 4.97
CA SER A 20 16.12 5.31 4.19
C SER A 20 17.22 4.45 4.76
N THR A 21 17.95 3.73 3.90
CA THR A 21 19.15 2.97 4.25
C THR A 21 20.25 3.30 3.26
N GLY A 22 21.30 3.98 3.73
CA GLY A 22 22.28 4.59 2.84
C GLY A 22 21.63 5.55 1.85
N ASP A 23 21.90 5.37 0.56
CA ASP A 23 21.34 6.18 -0.53
C ASP A 23 19.97 5.67 -1.03
N GLN A 24 19.45 4.57 -0.46
CA GLN A 24 18.19 3.97 -0.88
C GLN A 24 17.03 4.43 -0.01
N ARG A 25 15.91 4.78 -0.65
CA ARG A 25 14.64 5.11 -0.01
C ARG A 25 13.60 4.05 -0.31
N PHE A 26 12.74 3.77 0.65
CA PHE A 26 11.66 2.79 0.51
C PHE A 26 10.42 3.24 1.26
N LEU A 27 9.26 2.87 0.72
CA LEU A 27 7.99 2.94 1.40
C LEU A 27 7.83 1.67 2.24
N LEU A 28 7.91 1.83 3.56
CA LEU A 28 7.59 0.81 4.55
C LEU A 28 6.08 0.79 4.79
N ILE A 29 5.47 -0.38 4.63
CA ILE A 29 4.09 -0.65 5.02
C ILE A 29 4.10 -1.68 6.14
N ARG A 30 3.57 -1.31 7.29
CA ARG A 30 3.54 -2.17 8.47
C ARG A 30 2.13 -2.32 9.00
N ASP A 31 1.84 -3.53 9.45
CA ASP A 31 0.66 -3.81 10.24
C ASP A 31 0.93 -3.53 11.74
N PRO A 32 0.29 -2.51 12.34
CA PRO A 32 0.46 -2.21 13.76
C PRO A 32 -0.28 -3.20 14.69
N VAL A 33 -1.26 -3.95 14.17
CA VAL A 33 -2.08 -4.91 14.94
C VAL A 33 -1.45 -6.31 14.96
N GLY A 34 -0.49 -6.57 14.08
CA GLY A 34 0.25 -7.84 14.03
C GLY A 34 -0.53 -9.01 13.42
N ILE A 35 -1.52 -8.74 12.56
CA ILE A 35 -2.13 -9.76 11.67
C ILE A 35 -1.06 -10.29 10.70
N THR A 36 -0.18 -9.41 10.21
CA THR A 36 1.02 -9.79 9.47
C THR A 36 2.27 -9.40 10.24
N ARG A 37 3.26 -10.31 10.30
CA ARG A 37 4.51 -10.12 11.04
C ARG A 37 5.58 -9.39 10.25
N ASP A 38 5.61 -9.62 8.94
CA ASP A 38 6.63 -9.09 8.05
C ASP A 38 6.16 -7.77 7.42
N PRO A 39 6.92 -6.67 7.58
CA PRO A 39 6.60 -5.44 6.90
C PRO A 39 6.88 -5.56 5.40
N LEU A 40 6.10 -4.84 4.59
CA LEU A 40 6.31 -4.76 3.15
C LEU A 40 7.17 -3.54 2.83
N LEU A 41 8.22 -3.73 2.03
CA LEU A 41 9.10 -2.69 1.53
C LEU A 41 8.84 -2.51 0.03
N LEU A 42 8.50 -1.29 -0.39
CA LEU A 42 8.26 -0.95 -1.78
C LEU A 42 9.13 0.23 -2.21
N VAL A 43 9.35 0.36 -3.52
CA VAL A 43 9.96 1.57 -4.08
C VAL A 43 9.05 2.79 -3.82
N PRO A 44 9.58 3.98 -3.50
CA PRO A 44 8.73 5.14 -3.19
C PRO A 44 7.78 5.54 -4.32
N ASP A 45 8.13 5.21 -5.57
CA ASP A 45 7.36 5.55 -6.77
C ASP A 45 5.97 4.91 -6.81
N VAL A 46 5.70 3.88 -5.99
CA VAL A 46 4.35 3.29 -5.86
C VAL A 46 3.44 4.06 -4.90
N ALA A 47 3.95 5.05 -4.16
CA ALA A 47 3.16 5.80 -3.18
C ALA A 47 1.90 6.45 -3.78
N PRO A 48 1.92 7.07 -4.99
CA PRO A 48 0.71 7.61 -5.61
C PRO A 48 -0.34 6.54 -5.90
N ILE A 49 0.09 5.33 -6.31
CA ILE A 49 -0.82 4.19 -6.55
C ILE A 49 -1.49 3.79 -5.23
N ILE A 50 -0.71 3.64 -4.16
CA ILE A 50 -1.23 3.24 -2.85
C ILE A 50 -2.18 4.29 -2.27
N ALA A 51 -1.95 5.58 -2.55
CA ALA A 51 -2.85 6.66 -2.13
C ALA A 51 -4.25 6.53 -2.73
N THR A 52 -4.42 5.82 -3.85
CA THR A 52 -5.73 5.55 -4.46
C THR A 52 -6.50 4.38 -3.83
N PHE A 53 -5.88 3.63 -2.90
CA PHE A 53 -6.47 2.43 -2.30
C PHE A 53 -7.45 2.77 -1.17
N GLU A 54 -8.49 3.53 -1.51
CA GLU A 54 -9.60 3.88 -0.62
C GLU A 54 -10.89 3.10 -0.91
N GLY A 55 -10.88 2.26 -1.96
CA GLY A 55 -12.01 1.47 -2.41
C GLY A 55 -12.97 2.20 -3.35
N ALA A 56 -12.65 3.41 -3.80
CA ALA A 56 -13.48 4.21 -4.70
C ALA A 56 -13.17 3.95 -6.19
N LEU A 57 -11.90 3.73 -6.52
CA LEU A 57 -11.43 3.51 -7.90
C LEU A 57 -11.25 2.02 -8.19
N SER A 58 -11.53 1.62 -9.42
CA SER A 58 -11.18 0.28 -9.89
C SER A 58 -9.70 0.17 -10.23
N VAL A 59 -9.15 -1.04 -10.28
CA VAL A 59 -7.76 -1.25 -10.73
C VAL A 59 -7.55 -0.65 -12.13
N GLU A 60 -8.52 -0.79 -13.02
CA GLU A 60 -8.47 -0.23 -14.37
C GLU A 60 -8.47 1.30 -14.40
N ASP A 61 -9.04 1.96 -13.39
CA ASP A 61 -9.02 3.43 -13.28
C ASP A 61 -7.73 3.95 -12.66
N ILE A 62 -7.10 3.17 -11.78
CA ILE A 62 -5.83 3.52 -11.11
C ILE A 62 -4.65 3.47 -12.09
N VAL A 63 -4.69 2.59 -13.09
CA VAL A 63 -3.58 2.39 -14.06
C VAL A 63 -3.67 3.26 -15.31
N LYS A 64 -4.66 4.15 -15.40
CA LYS A 64 -4.82 5.13 -16.50
C LYS A 64 -4.00 6.38 -16.23
#